data_AF-A0A969H4Z6-F1
#
_entry.id   AF-A0A969H4Z6-F1
#
_cell.length_a   1.000
_cell.length_b   1.000
_cell.length_c   1.000
_cell.angle_alpha   90.00
_cell.angle_beta   90.00
_cell.angle_gamma   90.00
#
_symmetry.space_group_name_H-M   'P 1'
#
loop_
_entity.id
_entity.type
_entity.pdbx_description
1 polymer ?
#
loop_
_entity_poly.entity_id
_entity_poly.type
_entity_poly.pdbx_seq_one_letter_code
_entity_poly.pdbx_strand_id
1 'polypeptide(L)'
;MDVEVISVAWHLFTSLGFYGLRLYINSTGCPVCKPAYIQTLVKYFEPFADKLPPDDKMRLQKNPLRILDSKEPLTQPLLENAPRITDHLCADCASHFDRLKPILRPLAGPIRWIIVLCAGSITTPKPCLKSKPTAWAVRIPFVAAAATTA
;
A
#
# COMPACT_ATOMS: atom_id res chain seq x y z
N MET A 1 -10.85 10.33 15.05
CA MET A 1 -10.62 10.79 13.68
C MET A 1 -10.31 9.63 12.73
N ASP A 2 -9.08 9.11 12.62
CA ASP A 2 -8.77 8.08 11.57
C ASP A 2 -9.62 6.81 11.66
N VAL A 3 -9.82 6.29 12.88
CA VAL A 3 -10.65 5.11 13.12
C VAL A 3 -12.09 5.33 12.69
N GLU A 4 -12.65 6.50 13.01
CA GLU A 4 -14.05 6.83 12.72
C GLU A 4 -14.29 6.97 11.22
N VAL A 5 -13.36 7.59 10.50
CA VAL A 5 -13.45 7.71 9.04
C VAL A 5 -13.39 6.31 8.40
N ILE A 6 -12.48 5.46 8.86
CA ILE A 6 -12.35 4.08 8.36
C ILE A 6 -13.60 3.26 8.71
N SER A 7 -14.15 3.40 9.91
CA SER A 7 -15.34 2.64 10.33
C SER A 7 -16.58 3.05 9.55
N VAL A 8 -16.79 4.35 9.31
CA VAL A 8 -17.91 4.84 8.49
C VAL A 8 -17.81 4.29 7.07
N ALA A 9 -16.63 4.36 6.45
CA ALA A 9 -16.42 3.79 5.11
C ALA A 9 -16.66 2.27 5.09
N TRP A 10 -16.14 1.55 6.09
CA TRP A 10 -16.34 0.11 6.22
C TRP A 10 -17.82 -0.26 6.34
N HIS A 11 -18.54 0.42 7.24
CA HIS A 11 -19.97 0.20 7.45
C HIS A 11 -20.77 0.48 6.18
N LEU A 12 -20.45 1.54 5.45
CA LEU A 12 -21.07 1.86 4.17
C LEU A 12 -20.89 0.73 3.14
N PHE A 13 -19.67 0.21 2.98
CA PHE A 13 -19.45 -0.90 2.04
C PHE A 13 -20.16 -2.18 2.50
N THR A 14 -20.16 -2.49 3.79
CA THR A 14 -20.88 -3.67 4.29
C THR A 14 -22.40 -3.53 4.17
N SER A 15 -22.97 -2.32 4.36
CA SER A 15 -24.41 -2.09 4.25
C SER A 15 -24.91 -2.15 2.81
N LEU A 16 -24.04 -1.85 1.84
CA LEU A 16 -24.29 -2.04 0.42
C LEU A 16 -24.20 -3.52 -0.04
N GLY A 17 -23.89 -4.46 0.88
CA GLY A 17 -23.84 -5.89 0.57
C GLY A 17 -22.51 -6.37 -0.01
N PHE A 18 -21.41 -5.61 0.17
CA PHE A 18 -20.09 -6.10 -0.22
C PHE A 18 -19.52 -7.05 0.84
N TYR A 19 -19.20 -8.27 0.41
CA TYR A 19 -18.58 -9.30 1.23
C TYR A 19 -17.13 -9.54 0.81
N GLY A 20 -16.30 -10.05 1.73
CA GLY A 20 -14.89 -10.35 1.45
C GLY A 20 -13.99 -9.11 1.33
N LEU A 21 -14.40 -7.99 1.90
CA LEU A 21 -13.61 -6.77 1.97
C LEU A 21 -12.30 -7.02 2.72
N ARG A 22 -11.22 -6.39 2.26
CA ARG A 22 -9.91 -6.41 2.92
C ARG A 22 -9.47 -4.99 3.20
N LEU A 23 -9.21 -4.70 4.47
CA LEU A 23 -8.70 -3.41 4.90
C LEU A 23 -7.17 -3.39 4.78
N TYR A 24 -6.67 -2.34 4.15
CA TYR A 24 -5.26 -2.10 3.93
C TYR A 24 -4.90 -0.72 4.45
N ILE A 25 -3.92 -0.67 5.36
CA ILE A 25 -3.55 0.54 6.08
C ILE A 25 -2.04 0.73 5.97
N ASN A 26 -1.62 1.95 5.67
CA ASN A 26 -0.23 2.37 5.68
C ASN A 26 -0.04 3.66 6.49
N SER A 27 1.19 3.93 6.90
CA SER A 27 1.60 5.22 7.44
C SER A 27 2.56 5.90 6.46
N THR A 28 2.29 7.15 6.09
CA THR A 28 3.15 7.94 5.20
C THR A 28 4.22 8.76 5.94
N GLY A 29 4.26 8.64 7.28
CA GLY A 29 5.18 9.35 8.15
C GLY A 29 4.90 10.86 8.27
N CYS A 30 5.52 11.49 9.28
CA CYS A 30 5.46 12.92 9.50
C CYS A 30 6.62 13.67 8.79
N PRO A 31 6.65 15.01 8.78
CA PRO A 31 7.75 15.80 8.22
C PRO A 31 9.14 15.47 8.80
N VAL A 32 9.20 14.87 10.00
CA VAL A 32 10.44 14.41 10.63
C VAL A 32 10.88 13.04 10.11
N CYS A 33 9.95 12.14 9.79
CA CYS A 33 10.26 10.79 9.27
C CYS A 33 10.76 10.83 7.83
N LYS A 34 10.15 11.69 7.00
CA LYS A 34 10.36 11.70 5.55
C LYS A 34 11.82 11.95 5.13
N PRO A 35 12.57 12.92 5.70
CA PRO A 35 13.94 13.19 5.30
C PRO A 35 14.87 11.98 5.49
N ALA A 36 14.79 11.31 6.65
CA ALA A 36 15.60 10.14 6.95
C ALA A 36 15.25 8.96 6.03
N TYR A 37 13.96 8.76 5.76
CA TYR A 37 13.51 7.73 4.84
C TYR A 37 13.96 8.00 3.40
N ILE A 38 13.86 9.24 2.92
CA ILE A 38 14.31 9.64 1.58
C ILE A 38 15.80 9.36 1.40
N GLN A 39 16.64 9.68 2.38
CA GLN A 39 18.08 9.38 2.30
C GLN A 39 18.35 7.88 2.19
N THR A 40 17.62 7.08 2.96
CA THR A 40 17.73 5.61 2.92
C THR A 40 17.28 5.07 1.56
N LEU A 41 16.19 5.62 1.01
CA LEU A 41 15.67 5.24 -0.29
C LEU A 41 16.64 5.58 -1.42
N VAL A 42 17.25 6.78 -1.40
CA VAL A 42 18.23 7.19 -2.41
C VAL A 42 19.47 6.28 -2.35
N LYS A 43 20.02 6.02 -1.16
CA LYS A 43 21.15 5.10 -0.97
C LYS A 43 20.86 3.69 -1.48
N TYR A 44 19.62 3.21 -1.32
CA TYR A 44 19.21 1.92 -1.85
C TYR A 44 19.22 1.88 -3.38
N PHE A 45 18.78 2.95 -4.05
CA PHE A 45 18.68 3.02 -5.51
C PHE A 45 19.96 3.48 -6.22
N GLU A 46 20.88 4.12 -5.52
CA GLU A 46 22.18 4.57 -6.04
C GLU A 46 22.96 3.48 -6.82
N PRO A 47 23.17 2.25 -6.30
CA PRO A 47 23.87 1.21 -7.07
C PRO A 47 23.10 0.69 -8.29
N PHE A 48 21.79 0.96 -8.36
CA PHE A 48 20.94 0.58 -9.48
C PHE A 48 20.69 1.76 -10.42
N ALA A 49 21.21 2.95 -10.12
CA ALA A 49 20.89 4.19 -10.82
C ALA A 49 21.05 4.03 -12.34
N ASP A 50 22.13 3.40 -12.81
CA ASP A 50 22.39 3.21 -14.24
C ASP A 50 21.39 2.29 -14.94
N LYS A 51 20.86 1.29 -14.21
CA LYS A 51 19.89 0.29 -14.70
C LYS A 51 18.45 0.80 -14.70
N LEU A 52 18.19 1.92 -14.03
CA LEU A 52 16.85 2.51 -13.98
C LEU A 52 16.49 3.17 -15.32
N PRO A 53 15.22 3.07 -15.75
CA PRO A 53 14.70 3.84 -16.88
C PRO A 53 14.85 5.36 -16.67
N PRO A 54 14.88 6.17 -17.75
CA PRO A 54 15.05 7.62 -17.67
C PRO A 54 14.05 8.31 -16.73
N ASP A 55 12.78 7.87 -16.77
CA ASP A 55 11.72 8.43 -15.92
C ASP A 55 11.97 8.18 -14.43
N ASP A 56 12.46 6.99 -14.09
CA ASP A 56 12.75 6.62 -12.70
C ASP A 56 14.04 7.27 -12.20
N LYS A 57 15.04 7.47 -13.07
CA LYS A 57 16.22 8.32 -12.78
C LYS A 57 15.81 9.75 -12.44
N MET A 58 14.92 10.35 -13.24
CA MET A 58 14.41 11.70 -12.98
C MET A 58 13.60 11.76 -11.67
N ARG A 59 12.76 10.74 -11.40
CA ARG A 59 12.03 10.64 -10.12
C ARG A 59 12.99 10.54 -8.94
N LEU A 60 14.05 9.75 -9.04
CA LEU A 60 15.05 9.59 -7.99
C LEU A 60 15.76 10.92 -7.66
N GLN A 61 15.95 11.81 -8.64
CA GLN A 61 16.57 13.12 -8.39
C GLN A 61 15.58 14.15 -7.84
N LYS A 62 14.35 14.21 -8.37
CA LYS A 62 13.40 15.28 -8.05
C LYS A 62 12.47 14.96 -6.89
N ASN A 63 11.93 13.75 -6.85
CA ASN A 63 11.04 13.30 -5.78
C ASN A 63 11.19 11.78 -5.60
N PRO A 64 12.18 11.34 -4.81
CA PRO A 64 12.54 9.93 -4.64
C PRO A 64 11.36 9.04 -4.25
N LEU A 65 10.40 9.57 -3.48
CA LEU A 65 9.21 8.82 -3.06
C LEU A 65 8.34 8.36 -4.22
N ARG A 66 8.41 9.04 -5.38
CA ARG A 66 7.65 8.65 -6.58
C ARG A 66 8.20 7.43 -7.29
N ILE A 67 9.43 7.00 -7.00
CA ILE A 67 9.95 5.76 -7.59
C ILE A 67 9.16 4.54 -7.11
N LEU A 68 8.56 4.63 -5.91
CA LEU A 68 7.75 3.58 -5.30
C LEU A 68 6.45 3.29 -6.07
N ASP A 69 6.02 4.21 -6.93
CA ASP A 69 4.86 4.07 -7.82
C ASP A 69 5.25 3.66 -9.25
N SER A 70 6.52 3.32 -9.50
CA SER A 70 6.96 2.94 -10.83
C SER A 70 6.30 1.63 -11.28
N LYS A 71 5.81 1.63 -12.53
CA LYS A 71 5.23 0.46 -13.20
C LYS A 71 6.21 -0.21 -14.16
N GLU A 72 7.44 0.31 -14.22
CA GLU A 72 8.47 -0.18 -15.12
C GLU A 72 8.92 -1.60 -14.73
N PRO A 73 9.02 -2.53 -15.70
CA PRO A 73 9.34 -3.92 -15.41
C PRO A 73 10.75 -4.10 -14.85
N LEU A 74 11.68 -3.17 -15.14
CA LEU A 74 13.03 -3.17 -14.60
C LEU A 74 13.08 -2.68 -13.14
N THR A 75 12.17 -1.79 -12.75
CA THR A 75 12.14 -1.17 -11.43
C THR A 75 11.32 -1.98 -10.44
N GLN A 76 10.27 -2.67 -10.89
CA GLN A 76 9.38 -3.50 -10.07
C GLN A 76 10.11 -4.53 -9.18
N PRO A 77 11.09 -5.32 -9.67
CA PRO A 77 11.83 -6.26 -8.83
C PRO A 77 12.70 -5.58 -7.75
N LEU A 78 13.16 -4.35 -8.02
CA LEU A 78 13.91 -3.55 -7.04
C LEU A 78 12.98 -2.99 -5.97
N LEU A 79 11.73 -2.67 -6.32
CA LEU A 79 10.73 -2.20 -5.36
C LEU A 79 10.39 -3.25 -4.31
N GLU A 80 10.38 -4.54 -4.65
CA GLU A 80 10.12 -5.62 -3.68
C GLU A 80 11.11 -5.63 -2.50
N ASN A 81 12.35 -5.22 -2.77
CA ASN A 81 13.45 -5.20 -1.81
C ASN A 81 13.75 -3.79 -1.27
N ALA A 82 12.95 -2.78 -1.66
CA ALA A 82 13.16 -1.41 -1.24
C ALA A 82 12.84 -1.22 0.26
N PRO A 83 13.55 -0.29 0.93
CA PRO A 83 13.32 0.01 2.34
C PRO A 83 11.89 0.50 2.55
N ARG A 84 11.28 0.08 3.66
CA ARG A 84 9.87 0.35 3.97
C ARG A 84 9.76 1.52 4.92
N ILE A 85 8.90 2.49 4.62
CA ILE A 85 8.74 3.67 5.48
C ILE A 85 8.28 3.31 6.90
N THR A 86 7.56 2.19 7.06
CA THR A 86 7.12 1.67 8.36
C THR A 86 8.26 1.39 9.32
N ASP A 87 9.44 1.06 8.79
CA ASP A 87 10.63 0.70 9.57
C ASP A 87 11.47 1.94 9.92
N HIS A 88 11.09 3.11 9.38
CA HIS A 88 11.76 4.39 9.55
C HIS A 88 10.83 5.47 10.15
N LEU A 89 9.75 5.06 10.80
CA LEU A 89 8.86 5.97 11.51
C LEU A 89 9.51 6.48 12.80
N CYS A 90 9.26 7.74 13.15
CA CYS A 90 9.59 8.26 14.47
C CYS A 90 8.70 7.61 15.54
N ALA A 91 9.10 7.73 16.82
CA ALA A 91 8.39 7.13 17.95
C ALA A 91 6.90 7.49 18.00
N ASP A 92 6.56 8.76 17.72
CA ASP A 92 5.16 9.22 17.74
C ASP A 92 4.34 8.58 16.62
N CYS A 93 4.87 8.54 15.39
CA CYS A 93 4.19 7.92 14.25
C CYS A 93 4.06 6.41 14.42
N ALA A 94 5.08 5.75 14.96
CA ALA A 94 5.05 4.33 15.26
C ALA A 94 4.00 4.02 16.33
N SER A 95 4.01 4.75 17.45
CA SER A 95 3.05 4.63 18.54
C SER A 95 1.61 4.87 18.07
N HIS A 96 1.39 5.91 17.27
CA HIS A 96 0.08 6.19 16.69
C HIS A 96 -0.39 5.03 15.79
N PHE A 97 0.49 4.55 14.91
CA PHE A 97 0.18 3.43 14.03
C PHE A 97 -0.13 2.15 14.81
N ASP A 98 0.64 1.85 15.85
CA ASP A 98 0.45 0.67 16.70
C ASP A 98 -0.85 0.73 17.51
N ARG A 99 -1.27 1.92 17.96
CA ARG A 99 -2.56 2.12 18.63
C ARG A 99 -3.75 1.90 17.71
N LEU A 100 -3.63 2.23 16.42
CA LEU A 100 -4.70 2.02 15.44
C LEU A 100 -4.96 0.53 15.15
N LYS A 101 -3.92 -0.31 15.21
CA LYS A 101 -4.02 -1.72 14.84
C LYS A 101 -5.06 -2.52 15.62
N PRO A 102 -5.07 -2.51 16.97
CA PRO A 102 -6.05 -3.26 17.74
C PRO A 102 -7.47 -2.71 17.57
N ILE A 103 -7.62 -1.41 17.32
CA ILE A 103 -8.94 -0.76 17.22
C ILE A 103 -9.63 -1.16 15.91
N LEU A 104 -8.88 -1.32 14.82
CA LEU A 104 -9.45 -1.65 13.51
C LEU A 104 -9.62 -3.17 13.30
N ARG A 105 -8.95 -4.00 14.12
CA ARG A 105 -8.98 -5.47 14.01
C ARG A 105 -10.40 -6.07 14.03
N PRO A 106 -11.34 -5.59 14.88
CA PRO A 106 -12.70 -6.13 14.90
C PRO A 106 -13.50 -5.85 13.61
N LEU A 107 -13.19 -4.77 12.89
CA LEU A 107 -13.95 -4.38 11.69
C LEU A 107 -13.66 -5.31 10.51
N ALA A 108 -12.39 -5.66 10.29
CA ALA A 108 -11.93 -6.29 9.05
C ALA A 108 -11.41 -7.74 9.22
N GLY A 109 -11.58 -8.35 10.40
CA GLY A 109 -11.01 -9.66 10.70
C GLY A 109 -9.47 -9.61 10.69
N PRO A 110 -8.76 -10.61 10.11
CA PRO A 110 -7.31 -10.54 9.99
C PRO A 110 -6.92 -9.39 9.04
N ILE A 111 -6.62 -8.22 9.62
CA ILE A 111 -6.07 -7.09 8.86
C ILE A 111 -4.78 -7.54 8.20
N ARG A 112 -4.74 -7.44 6.87
CA ARG A 112 -3.52 -7.64 6.12
C ARG A 112 -2.84 -6.28 6.00
N TRP A 113 -1.73 -6.14 6.67
CA TRP A 113 -0.90 -4.94 6.57
C TRP A 113 -0.30 -4.92 5.15
N ILE A 114 -0.88 -4.14 4.23
CA ILE A 114 -0.11 -3.78 3.03
C ILE A 114 0.89 -2.75 3.48
N ILE A 115 2.14 -3.17 3.40
CA ILE A 115 3.25 -2.26 3.36
C ILE A 115 3.18 -1.63 1.98
N VAL A 116 2.51 -0.48 1.92
CA VAL A 116 2.44 0.30 0.68
C VAL A 116 3.81 0.96 0.60
N LEU A 117 4.69 0.36 -0.22
CA LEU A 117 5.74 1.10 -0.91
C LEU A 117 5.01 2.26 -1.59
N CYS A 118 5.09 3.48 -1.04
CA CYS A 118 4.23 4.62 -1.35
C CYS A 118 3.70 4.63 -2.79
N ALA A 119 2.52 4.03 -2.99
CA ALA A 119 1.83 4.00 -4.25
C ALA A 119 0.97 5.27 -4.30
N GLY A 120 1.28 6.13 -5.26
CA GLY A 120 0.38 7.20 -5.70
C GLY A 120 -0.78 6.64 -6.50
N SER A 121 -1.45 5.61 -5.98
CA SER A 121 -2.72 5.07 -6.47
C SER A 121 -3.14 3.94 -5.54
N ILE A 122 -4.33 4.02 -4.95
CA ILE A 122 -4.98 2.98 -4.13
C ILE A 122 -5.36 1.74 -4.98
N THR A 123 -4.84 1.60 -6.20
CA THR A 123 -5.20 0.49 -7.10
C THR A 123 -4.26 -0.71 -6.91
N THR A 124 -4.72 -1.62 -6.05
CA THR A 124 -4.37 -3.05 -5.94
C THR A 124 -3.05 -3.43 -5.26
N PRO A 125 -3.07 -4.27 -4.20
CA PRO A 125 -1.94 -5.14 -3.91
C PRO A 125 -1.83 -6.19 -5.03
N LYS A 126 -0.75 -6.15 -5.81
CA LYS A 126 -0.42 -7.31 -6.63
C LYS A 126 0.14 -8.41 -5.73
N PRO A 127 -0.42 -9.63 -5.77
CA PRO A 127 0.27 -10.82 -5.31
C PRO A 127 1.31 -11.19 -6.37
N CYS A 128 2.59 -11.04 -6.07
CA CYS A 128 3.64 -11.64 -6.88
C CYS A 128 3.62 -13.17 -6.67
N LEU A 129 2.83 -13.88 -7.48
CA LEU A 129 3.26 -15.13 -8.10
C LEU A 129 2.38 -15.45 -9.33
N LYS A 130 3.06 -15.64 -10.46
CA LYS A 130 2.51 -15.94 -11.79
C LYS A 130 1.74 -17.26 -11.79
N SER A 131 0.51 -17.27 -12.29
CA SER A 131 0.14 -18.00 -13.52
C SER A 131 -1.34 -17.88 -13.85
N LYS A 132 -1.56 -17.72 -15.17
CA LYS A 132 -2.80 -17.75 -15.97
C LYS A 132 -3.44 -16.41 -16.35
N PRO A 133 -3.74 -16.24 -17.65
CA PRO A 133 -4.13 -14.97 -18.23
C PRO A 133 -5.61 -14.72 -18.00
N THR A 134 -5.98 -13.48 -17.69
CA THR A 134 -7.20 -12.84 -18.20
C THR A 134 -7.18 -11.37 -17.80
N ALA A 135 -7.33 -10.53 -18.81
CA ALA A 135 -7.75 -9.13 -18.82
C ALA A 135 -7.83 -8.36 -17.48
N TRP A 136 -7.16 -7.20 -17.48
CA TRP A 136 -7.29 -6.17 -16.46
C TRP A 136 -8.72 -5.61 -16.45
N ALA A 137 -9.40 -5.76 -15.33
CA ALA A 137 -10.60 -5.03 -14.95
C ALA A 137 -10.67 -5.02 -13.41
N VAL A 138 -11.27 -3.99 -12.83
CA VAL A 138 -11.68 -3.99 -11.41
C VAL A 138 -12.66 -5.14 -11.24
N ARG A 139 -12.15 -6.31 -10.85
CA ARG A 139 -12.97 -7.47 -10.52
C ARG A 139 -13.29 -7.41 -9.04
N ILE A 140 -14.33 -6.66 -8.73
CA ILE A 140 -15.22 -7.02 -7.62
C ILE A 140 -15.75 -8.40 -8.02
N PRO A 141 -15.41 -9.50 -7.34
CA PRO A 141 -16.20 -10.70 -7.55
C PRO A 141 -17.59 -10.32 -7.04
N PHE A 142 -18.49 -10.03 -7.98
CA PHE A 142 -19.92 -10.03 -7.73
C PHE A 142 -20.26 -11.50 -7.42
N VAL A 143 -19.95 -11.95 -6.22
CA VAL A 143 -20.67 -13.06 -5.62
C VAL A 143 -21.96 -12.41 -5.16
N ALA A 144 -22.88 -12.22 -6.10
CA ALA A 144 -24.29 -12.33 -5.76
C ALA A 144 -24.47 -13.77 -5.29
N ALA A 145 -24.23 -14.00 -4.01
CA ALA A 145 -24.94 -15.05 -3.32
C ALA A 145 -26.39 -14.55 -3.31
N ALA A 146 -27.13 -14.90 -4.37
CA ALA A 146 -28.58 -14.87 -4.31
C ALA A 146 -28.95 -15.64 -3.05
N ALA A 147 -29.53 -14.93 -2.08
CA ALA A 147 -30.24 -15.57 -1.00
C ALA A 147 -31.41 -16.32 -1.65
N THR A 148 -31.17 -17.57 -2.04
CA THR A 148 -32.24 -18.51 -2.34
C THR A 148 -32.89 -18.82 -1.01
N THR A 149 -34.06 -18.22 -0.81
CA THR A 149 -35.07 -18.61 0.15
C THR A 149 -35.31 -20.12 0.07
N ALA A 150 -35.24 -20.78 1.23
CA ALA A 150 -35.91 -22.04 1.51
C ALA A 150 -36.92 -21.78 2.64
#